data_AF-A0A194PE29-F1
#
_entry.id   AF-A0A194PE29-F1
#
_cell.length_a   1.000
_cell.length_b   1.000
_cell.length_c   1.000
_cell.angle_alpha   90.00
_cell.angle_beta   90.00
_cell.angle_gamma   90.00
#
_symmetry.space_group_name_H-M   'P 1'
#
loop_
_entity.id
_entity.type
_entity.pdbx_description
1 polymer ?
#
loop_
_entity_poly.entity_id
_entity_poly.type
_entity_poly.pdbx_seq_one_letter_code
_entity_poly.pdbx_strand_id
1 'polypeptide(L)'
;MSILLELWALLKLVATVFVLPFYGMMAFAFLAYASKDFVEQCFFLTIFIVMVTDVVFDIVLILASYRKSACMFFFYFVYGLLYATTVPMIFFIWFAYATIAHNIDWHKPRVKKYLIITSSILTSILIVHGYALYLIKKEIDKIHMGYEFNFVKQSSASRNSLLPSNREQQV
;
A
#
# COMPACT_ATOMS: atom_id res chain seq x y z
N MET A 1 13.26 9.20 -4.85
CA MET A 1 12.29 8.36 -4.14
C MET A 1 12.94 7.03 -3.77
N SER A 2 12.50 6.35 -2.72
CA SER A 2 13.06 5.03 -2.36
C SER A 2 12.57 3.97 -3.35
N ILE A 3 13.48 3.31 -4.06
CA ILE A 3 13.19 2.17 -4.97
C ILE A 3 12.34 1.10 -4.27
N LEU A 4 12.49 0.96 -2.95
CA LEU A 4 11.72 0.03 -2.13
C LEU A 4 10.22 0.33 -2.13
N LEU A 5 9.81 1.60 -2.19
CA LEU A 5 8.39 1.99 -2.17
C LEU A 5 7.71 1.68 -3.51
N GLU A 6 8.41 1.91 -4.62
CA GLU A 6 7.91 1.58 -5.97
C GLU A 6 7.81 0.07 -6.16
N LEU A 7 8.85 -0.66 -5.74
CA LEU A 7 8.87 -2.12 -5.82
C LEU A 7 7.78 -2.73 -4.93
N TRP A 8 7.56 -2.16 -3.74
CA TRP A 8 6.46 -2.55 -2.86
C TRP A 8 5.09 -2.30 -3.50
N ALA A 9 4.84 -1.11 -4.02
CA ALA A 9 3.59 -0.75 -4.68
C ALA A 9 3.31 -1.65 -5.90
N LEU A 10 4.35 -1.94 -6.71
CA LEU A 10 4.25 -2.81 -7.87
C LEU A 10 3.95 -4.26 -7.46
N LEU A 11 4.67 -4.79 -6.48
CA LEU A 11 4.47 -6.16 -5.99
C LEU A 11 3.06 -6.33 -5.43
N LYS A 12 2.60 -5.35 -4.64
CA LYS A 12 1.26 -5.33 -4.07
C LYS A 12 0.19 -5.24 -5.15
N LEU A 13 0.34 -4.34 -6.13
CA LEU A 13 -0.57 -4.22 -7.26
C LEU A 13 -0.69 -5.53 -8.04
N VAL A 14 0.44 -6.16 -8.37
CA VAL A 14 0.46 -7.44 -9.09
C VAL A 14 -0.25 -8.51 -8.26
N ALA A 15 0.10 -8.65 -6.98
CA ALA A 15 -0.55 -9.63 -6.10
C ALA A 15 -2.07 -9.39 -6.01
N THR A 16 -2.50 -8.15 -5.79
CA THR A 16 -3.91 -7.80 -5.67
C THR A 16 -4.66 -8.06 -6.99
N VAL A 17 -4.11 -7.68 -8.15
CA VAL A 17 -4.71 -7.94 -9.47
C VAL A 17 -4.83 -9.43 -9.75
N PHE A 18 -3.87 -10.26 -9.36
CA PHE A 18 -3.95 -11.71 -9.52
C PHE A 18 -5.01 -12.35 -8.62
N VAL A 19 -5.19 -11.82 -7.42
CA VAL A 19 -6.09 -12.38 -6.41
C VAL A 19 -7.52 -11.84 -6.54
N LEU A 20 -7.70 -10.66 -7.13
CA LEU A 20 -8.99 -9.99 -7.32
C LEU A 20 -10.04 -10.84 -8.05
N PRO A 21 -9.74 -11.57 -9.15
CA PRO A 21 -10.72 -12.41 -9.83
C PRO A 21 -11.26 -13.51 -8.94
N PHE A 22 -10.42 -14.10 -8.09
CA PHE A 22 -10.82 -15.16 -7.17
C PHE A 22 -11.81 -14.64 -6.12
N TYR A 23 -11.46 -13.53 -5.45
CA TYR A 23 -12.35 -12.92 -4.45
C TYR A 23 -13.59 -12.28 -5.08
N GLY A 24 -13.48 -11.76 -6.30
CA GLY A 24 -14.61 -11.26 -7.08
C GLY A 24 -15.61 -12.38 -7.39
N MET A 25 -15.13 -13.51 -7.93
CA MET A 25 -15.98 -14.68 -8.17
C MET A 25 -16.62 -15.20 -6.88
N MET A 26 -15.86 -15.23 -5.77
CA MET A 26 -16.40 -15.63 -4.47
C MET A 26 -17.50 -14.68 -4.00
N ALA A 27 -17.27 -13.36 -4.06
CA ALA A 27 -18.28 -12.36 -3.70
C ALA A 27 -19.54 -12.49 -4.57
N PHE A 28 -19.40 -12.65 -5.89
CA PHE A 28 -20.53 -12.88 -6.80
C PHE A 28 -21.27 -14.20 -6.52
N ALA A 29 -20.55 -15.28 -6.23
CA ALA A 29 -21.15 -16.55 -5.87
C ALA A 29 -21.96 -16.45 -4.57
N PHE A 30 -21.42 -15.78 -3.54
CA PHE A 30 -22.11 -15.55 -2.28
C PHE A 30 -23.30 -14.58 -2.41
N LEU A 31 -23.27 -13.63 -3.35
CA LEU A 31 -24.42 -12.78 -3.65
C LEU A 31 -25.51 -13.51 -4.46
N ALA A 32 -25.10 -14.37 -5.40
CA ALA A 32 -26.00 -15.11 -6.29
C ALA A 32 -26.70 -16.28 -5.57
N TYR A 33 -25.99 -16.97 -4.67
CA TYR A 33 -26.62 -17.88 -3.74
C TYR A 33 -27.21 -17.04 -2.62
N ALA A 34 -28.54 -16.98 -2.53
CA ALA A 34 -29.25 -16.41 -1.39
C ALA A 34 -28.95 -17.24 -0.12
N SER A 35 -27.71 -17.16 0.37
CA SER A 35 -27.32 -17.73 1.64
C SER A 35 -28.16 -17.04 2.70
N LYS A 36 -28.73 -17.83 3.62
CA LYS A 36 -29.54 -17.31 4.75
C LYS A 36 -28.79 -16.32 5.64
N ASP A 37 -27.48 -16.21 5.47
CA ASP A 37 -26.59 -15.41 6.29
C ASP A 37 -26.13 -14.12 5.58
N PHE A 38 -26.99 -13.10 5.65
CA PHE A 38 -26.75 -11.77 5.08
C PHE A 38 -25.45 -11.13 5.60
N VAL A 39 -25.03 -11.45 6.84
CA VAL A 39 -23.83 -10.89 7.45
C VAL A 39 -22.57 -11.37 6.73
N GLU A 40 -22.52 -12.65 6.37
CA GLU A 40 -21.40 -13.23 5.62
C GLU A 40 -21.32 -12.64 4.19
N GLN A 41 -22.45 -12.40 3.53
CA GLN A 41 -22.50 -11.74 2.22
C GLN A 41 -21.93 -10.31 2.29
N CYS A 42 -22.35 -9.51 3.29
CA CYS A 42 -21.83 -8.16 3.49
C CYS A 42 -20.33 -8.16 3.79
N PHE A 43 -19.82 -9.16 4.51
CA PHE A 43 -18.39 -9.31 4.78
C PHE A 43 -17.58 -9.55 3.50
N PHE A 44 -17.98 -10.50 2.66
CA PHE A 44 -17.29 -10.77 1.39
C PHE A 44 -17.37 -9.59 0.42
N LEU A 45 -18.52 -8.91 0.35
CA LEU A 45 -18.67 -7.68 -0.44
C LEU A 45 -17.72 -6.59 0.05
N THR A 46 -17.58 -6.43 1.37
CA THR A 46 -16.66 -5.46 1.96
C THR A 46 -15.21 -5.77 1.62
N ILE A 47 -14.80 -7.05 1.71
CA ILE A 47 -13.46 -7.48 1.29
C ILE A 47 -13.22 -7.14 -0.18
N PHE A 48 -14.19 -7.42 -1.05
CA PHE A 48 -14.09 -7.11 -2.48
C PHE A 48 -13.92 -5.60 -2.73
N ILE A 49 -14.72 -4.77 -2.07
CA ILE A 49 -14.61 -3.31 -2.18
C ILE A 49 -13.23 -2.83 -1.70
N VAL A 50 -12.73 -3.36 -0.58
CA VAL A 50 -11.40 -3.03 -0.06
C VAL A 50 -10.32 -3.40 -1.09
N MET A 51 -10.38 -4.58 -1.71
CA MET A 51 -9.41 -4.99 -2.72
C MET A 51 -9.45 -4.13 -3.99
N VAL A 52 -10.64 -3.80 -4.50
CA VAL A 52 -10.78 -2.88 -5.65
C VAL A 52 -10.19 -1.52 -5.32
N THR A 53 -10.48 -1.02 -4.12
CA THR A 53 -9.94 0.26 -3.63
C THR A 53 -8.41 0.20 -3.53
N ASP A 54 -7.86 -0.91 -3.06
CA ASP A 54 -6.42 -1.13 -2.94
C ASP A 54 -5.70 -1.02 -4.29
N VAL A 55 -6.27 -1.61 -5.35
CA VAL A 55 -5.75 -1.46 -6.73
C VAL A 55 -5.72 0.01 -7.16
N VAL A 56 -6.81 0.75 -6.92
CA VAL A 56 -6.90 2.17 -7.30
C VAL A 56 -5.82 2.98 -6.58
N PHE A 57 -5.67 2.78 -5.28
CA PHE A 57 -4.70 3.55 -4.50
C PHE A 57 -3.25 3.13 -4.77
N ASP A 58 -2.97 1.86 -5.07
CA ASP A 58 -1.64 1.44 -5.52
C ASP A 58 -1.25 2.14 -6.85
N ILE A 59 -2.20 2.30 -7.78
CA ILE A 59 -1.99 3.11 -9.00
C ILE A 59 -1.74 4.58 -8.65
N VAL A 60 -2.51 5.15 -7.71
CA VAL A 60 -2.29 6.53 -7.23
C VAL A 60 -0.90 6.70 -6.64
N LEU A 61 -0.40 5.72 -5.87
CA LEU A 61 0.94 5.74 -5.30
C LEU A 61 2.02 5.73 -6.39
N ILE A 62 1.88 4.87 -7.40
CA ILE A 62 2.80 4.82 -8.55
C ILE A 62 2.77 6.14 -9.33
N LEU A 63 1.59 6.72 -9.55
CA LEU A 63 1.45 8.02 -10.21
C LEU A 63 2.02 9.17 -9.38
N ALA A 64 1.81 9.16 -8.06
CA ALA A 64 2.38 10.12 -7.11
C ALA A 64 3.92 10.12 -7.21
N SER A 65 4.47 8.92 -7.33
CA SER A 65 5.89 8.65 -7.47
C SER A 65 6.45 9.20 -8.78
N TYR A 66 5.81 8.87 -9.90
CA TYR A 66 6.20 9.35 -11.22
C TYR A 66 6.10 10.88 -11.35
N ARG A 67 5.00 11.47 -10.86
CA ARG A 67 4.76 12.92 -10.94
C ARG A 67 5.42 13.72 -9.81
N LYS A 68 6.04 13.05 -8.83
CA LYS A 68 6.57 13.65 -7.59
C LYS A 68 5.56 14.59 -6.91
N SER A 69 4.28 14.19 -6.90
CA SER A 69 3.19 15.04 -6.41
C SER A 69 2.94 14.83 -4.92
N ALA A 70 3.26 15.83 -4.08
CA ALA A 70 2.96 15.80 -2.65
C ALA A 70 1.47 15.59 -2.36
N CYS A 71 0.60 16.18 -3.19
CA CYS A 71 -0.85 16.03 -3.06
C CYS A 71 -1.30 14.56 -3.22
N MET A 72 -0.79 13.85 -4.24
CA MET A 72 -1.11 12.44 -4.45
C MET A 72 -0.55 11.53 -3.34
N PHE A 73 0.66 11.83 -2.84
CA PHE A 73 1.19 11.13 -1.66
C PHE A 73 0.34 11.35 -0.42
N PHE A 74 -0.15 12.58 -0.20
CA PHE A 74 -1.02 12.88 0.92
C PHE A 74 -2.35 12.12 0.84
N PHE A 75 -2.98 12.07 -0.34
CA PHE A 75 -4.19 11.26 -0.55
C PHE A 75 -3.95 9.78 -0.25
N TYR A 76 -2.85 9.22 -0.75
CA TYR A 76 -2.51 7.83 -0.44
C TYR A 76 -2.21 7.62 1.05
N PHE A 77 -1.56 8.58 1.70
CA PHE A 77 -1.25 8.50 3.14
C PHE A 77 -2.53 8.44 3.98
N VAL A 78 -3.51 9.31 3.71
CA VAL A 78 -4.82 9.30 4.37
C VAL A 78 -5.54 7.98 4.12
N TYR A 79 -5.56 7.51 2.88
CA TYR A 79 -6.11 6.20 2.54
C TYR A 79 -5.43 5.08 3.32
N GLY A 80 -4.10 5.07 3.38
CA GLY A 80 -3.35 4.03 4.07
C GLY A 80 -3.63 4.00 5.58
N LEU A 81 -3.88 5.15 6.21
CA LEU A 81 -4.35 5.22 7.61
C LEU A 81 -5.77 4.64 7.78
N LEU A 82 -6.69 4.98 6.87
CA LEU A 82 -8.05 4.42 6.87
C LEU A 82 -8.01 2.91 6.65
N TYR A 83 -7.16 2.43 5.74
CA TYR A 83 -6.97 1.01 5.48
C TYR A 83 -6.43 0.27 6.72
N ALA A 84 -5.41 0.83 7.37
CA ALA A 84 -4.79 0.24 8.56
C ALA A 84 -5.74 0.11 9.76
N THR A 85 -6.78 0.95 9.83
CA THR A 85 -7.80 0.89 10.89
C THR A 85 -9.00 0.05 10.48
N THR A 86 -9.43 0.15 9.23
CA THR A 86 -10.62 -0.53 8.70
C THR A 86 -10.43 -2.04 8.60
N VAL A 87 -9.26 -2.51 8.13
CA VAL A 87 -9.01 -3.95 7.97
C VAL A 87 -9.07 -4.72 9.31
N PRO A 88 -8.38 -4.28 10.38
CA PRO A 88 -8.53 -4.91 11.69
C PRO A 88 -9.96 -4.81 12.23
N MET A 89 -10.63 -3.67 12.04
CA MET A 89 -12.00 -3.48 12.51
C MET A 89 -12.97 -4.48 11.86
N ILE A 90 -12.90 -4.65 10.53
CA ILE A 90 -13.69 -5.65 9.80
C ILE A 90 -13.38 -7.05 10.32
N PHE A 91 -12.11 -7.37 10.54
CA PHE A 91 -11.70 -8.67 11.08
C PHE A 91 -12.32 -8.92 12.47
N PHE A 92 -12.24 -7.95 13.39
CA PHE A 92 -12.79 -8.11 14.74
C PHE A 92 -14.31 -8.21 14.75
N ILE A 93 -15.00 -7.43 13.90
CA ILE A 93 -16.47 -7.51 13.76
C ILE A 93 -16.88 -8.88 13.25
N TRP A 94 -16.21 -9.38 12.20
CA TRP A 94 -16.49 -10.71 11.67
C TRP A 94 -16.17 -11.81 12.67
N PHE A 95 -15.05 -11.68 13.40
CA PHE A 95 -14.65 -12.64 14.43
C PHE A 95 -15.65 -12.69 15.60
N ALA A 96 -16.15 -11.54 16.04
CA ALA A 96 -17.19 -11.46 17.05
C ALA A 96 -18.50 -12.08 16.55
N TYR A 97 -18.89 -11.79 15.31
CA TYR A 97 -20.05 -12.42 14.66
C TYR A 97 -19.91 -13.95 14.64
N ALA A 98 -18.80 -14.46 14.11
CA ALA A 98 -18.55 -15.90 13.99
C ALA A 98 -18.56 -16.60 15.35
N THR A 99 -18.06 -15.93 16.39
CA THR A 99 -18.11 -16.44 17.77
C THR A 99 -19.55 -16.63 18.25
N ILE A 100 -20.41 -15.64 18.03
CA ILE A 100 -21.80 -15.63 18.51
C ILE A 100 -22.67 -16.56 17.67
N ALA A 101 -22.57 -16.50 16.34
CA ALA A 101 -23.43 -17.21 15.41
C ALA A 101 -23.09 -18.70 15.31
N HIS A 102 -21.81 -19.06 15.34
CA HIS A 102 -21.35 -20.44 15.11
C HIS A 102 -20.94 -21.18 16.38
N ASN A 103 -21.15 -20.57 17.55
CA ASN A 103 -20.89 -21.12 18.88
C ASN A 103 -19.53 -21.84 18.97
N ILE A 104 -18.47 -21.10 18.64
CA ILE A 104 -17.12 -21.63 18.45
C ILE A 104 -16.63 -22.34 19.72
N ASP A 105 -16.19 -23.60 19.57
CA ASP A 105 -15.58 -24.37 20.65
C ASP A 105 -14.11 -23.94 20.86
N TRP A 106 -13.90 -23.04 21.81
CA TRP A 106 -12.61 -22.47 22.19
C TRP A 106 -11.60 -23.48 22.74
N HIS A 107 -12.07 -24.63 23.24
CA HIS A 107 -11.18 -25.64 23.80
C HIS A 107 -10.50 -26.48 22.72
N LYS A 108 -11.02 -26.47 21.49
CA LYS A 108 -10.39 -27.18 20.38
C LYS A 108 -9.04 -26.55 20.02
N PRO A 109 -7.94 -27.35 20.02
CA PRO A 109 -6.61 -26.85 19.68
C PRO A 109 -6.53 -26.30 18.24
N ARG A 110 -7.38 -26.79 17.34
CA ARG A 110 -7.48 -26.27 15.96
C ARG A 110 -7.92 -24.80 15.92
N VAL A 111 -8.90 -24.40 16.72
CA VAL A 111 -9.40 -23.02 16.78
C VAL A 111 -8.29 -22.08 17.26
N LYS A 112 -7.59 -22.47 18.33
CA LYS A 112 -6.44 -21.71 18.85
C LYS A 112 -5.33 -21.56 17.81
N LYS A 113 -5.02 -22.64 17.08
CA LYS A 113 -4.01 -22.62 16.01
C LYS A 113 -4.39 -21.66 14.89
N TYR A 114 -5.64 -21.71 14.39
CA TYR A 114 -6.09 -20.79 13.35
C TYR A 114 -6.10 -19.34 13.81
N LEU A 115 -6.51 -19.08 15.06
CA LEU A 115 -6.48 -17.74 15.62
C LEU A 115 -5.06 -17.16 15.66
N ILE A 116 -4.08 -17.93 16.16
CA ILE A 116 -2.68 -17.51 16.19
C ILE A 116 -2.15 -17.22 14.78
N ILE A 117 -2.45 -18.11 13.81
CA ILE A 117 -2.02 -17.94 12.41
C ILE A 117 -2.63 -16.66 11.83
N THR A 118 -3.94 -16.48 11.95
CA THR A 118 -4.64 -15.32 11.38
C THR A 118 -4.20 -14.01 12.05
N SER A 119 -4.03 -14.00 13.38
CA SER A 119 -3.48 -12.84 14.09
C SER A 119 -2.05 -12.53 13.65
N SER A 120 -1.18 -13.54 13.48
CA SER A 120 0.19 -13.34 13.00
C SER A 120 0.24 -12.76 11.59
N ILE A 121 -0.64 -13.23 10.69
CA ILE A 121 -0.77 -12.70 9.33
C ILE A 121 -1.21 -11.24 9.38
N LEU A 122 -2.28 -10.94 10.14
CA LEU A 122 -2.80 -9.58 10.29
C LEU A 122 -1.74 -8.63 10.85
N THR A 123 -1.03 -9.02 11.91
CA THR A 123 0.05 -8.22 12.48
C THR A 123 1.17 -7.98 11.48
N SER A 124 1.57 -8.99 10.70
CA SER A 124 2.62 -8.85 9.68
C SER A 124 2.22 -7.84 8.60
N ILE A 125 0.97 -7.90 8.13
CA ILE A 125 0.42 -6.94 7.15
C ILE A 125 0.46 -5.52 7.73
N LEU A 126 0.02 -5.33 8.98
CA LEU A 126 0.01 -4.02 9.62
C LEU A 126 1.42 -3.44 9.81
N ILE A 127 2.40 -4.28 10.16
CA ILE A 127 3.80 -3.84 10.30
C ILE A 127 4.33 -3.33 8.95
N VAL A 128 4.15 -4.10 7.89
CA VAL A 128 4.61 -3.72 6.55
C VAL A 128 3.91 -2.45 6.07
N HIS A 129 2.60 -2.35 6.30
CA HIS A 129 1.83 -1.16 5.93
C HIS A 129 2.23 0.08 6.73
N GLY A 130 2.50 -0.08 8.03
CA GLY A 130 3.03 0.99 8.88
C GLY A 130 4.41 1.48 8.41
N TYR A 131 5.28 0.56 7.98
CA TYR A 131 6.57 0.90 7.39
C TYR A 131 6.40 1.66 6.05
N ALA A 132 5.49 1.23 5.18
CA ALA A 132 5.18 1.93 3.95
C ALA A 132 4.66 3.36 4.21
N LEU A 133 3.75 3.54 5.17
CA LEU A 133 3.25 4.85 5.57
C LEU A 133 4.36 5.77 6.10
N TYR A 134 5.30 5.23 6.87
CA TYR A 134 6.48 5.98 7.31
C TYR A 134 7.34 6.46 6.13
N LEU A 135 7.59 5.59 5.14
CA LEU A 135 8.32 5.97 3.92
C LEU A 135 7.59 7.05 3.13
N ILE A 136 6.28 6.95 2.98
CA ILE A 136 5.46 7.94 2.27
C ILE A 136 5.50 9.28 2.99
N LYS A 137 5.34 9.30 4.32
CA LYS A 137 5.47 10.53 5.12
C LYS A 137 6.84 11.19 4.90
N LYS A 138 7.91 10.40 4.90
CA LYS A 138 9.26 10.89 4.62
C LYS A 138 9.39 11.50 3.21
N GLU A 139 8.74 10.92 2.19
CA GLU A 139 8.74 11.50 0.85
C GLU A 139 7.90 12.79 0.76
N ILE A 140 6.76 12.87 1.47
CA ILE A 140 5.97 14.11 1.59
C ILE A 140 6.81 15.24 2.21
N ASP A 141 7.52 14.94 3.30
CA ASP A 141 8.36 15.91 4.01
C ASP A 141 9.51 16.39 3.11
N LYS A 142 10.14 15.50 2.35
CA LYS A 142 11.19 15.87 1.38
C LYS A 142 10.68 16.82 0.30
N ILE A 143 9.49 16.54 -0.25
CA ILE A 143 8.89 17.39 -1.30
C ILE A 143 8.53 18.76 -0.72
N HIS A 144 7.96 18.81 0.50
CA HIS A 144 7.65 20.07 1.18
C HIS A 144 8.89 20.90 1.54
N MET A 145 9.98 20.26 1.95
CA MET A 145 11.23 20.94 2.28
C MET A 145 12.01 21.40 1.04
N GLY A 146 11.49 21.19 -0.18
CA GLY A 146 12.18 21.58 -1.40
C GLY A 146 13.54 20.87 -1.55
N TYR A 147 13.70 19.67 -0.98
CA TYR A 147 14.92 18.88 -1.10
C TYR A 147 15.00 18.33 -2.53
N GLU A 148 15.39 19.20 -3.45
CA GLU A 148 15.90 18.80 -4.75
C GLU A 148 17.14 17.96 -4.48
N PHE A 149 17.05 16.65 -4.69
CA PHE A 149 18.23 15.86 -4.93
C PHE A 149 18.86 16.41 -6.21
N ASN A 150 19.73 17.40 -6.05
CA ASN A 150 20.77 17.70 -7.00
C ASN A 150 21.64 16.45 -7.05
N PHE A 151 21.29 15.52 -7.96
CA PHE A 151 22.29 14.65 -8.55
C PHE A 151 23.28 15.61 -9.20
N VAL A 152 24.30 16.00 -8.43
CA VAL A 152 25.49 16.62 -8.98
C VAL A 152 25.89 15.69 -10.10
N LYS A 153 25.72 16.18 -11.33
CA LYS A 153 26.21 15.56 -12.54
C LYS A 153 27.74 15.62 -12.44
N GLN A 154 28.30 14.75 -11.60
CA GLN A 154 29.72 14.65 -11.38
C GLN A 154 30.31 14.03 -12.65
N SER A 155 31.19 14.80 -13.26
CA SER A 155 32.07 14.50 -14.40
C SER A 155 31.43 14.24 -15.76
N SER A 156 31.08 15.32 -16.46
CA SER A 156 31.57 15.52 -17.84
C SER A 156 32.09 16.94 -18.07
N ALA A 157 32.56 17.61 -17.01
CA ALA A 157 33.38 18.82 -17.08
C ALA A 157 34.85 18.45 -16.86
N SER A 158 35.37 17.53 -17.67
CA SER A 158 36.80 17.28 -17.82
C SER A 158 37.07 17.13 -19.30
N ARG A 159 37.94 18.01 -19.82
CA ARG A 159 38.30 18.27 -21.23
C ARG A 159 37.40 19.27 -21.95
N ASN A 160 37.68 20.56 -21.75
CA ASN A 160 38.01 21.50 -22.84
C ASN A 160 38.37 22.92 -22.33
N SER A 161 39.01 23.04 -21.17
CA SER A 161 39.67 24.30 -20.77
C SER A 161 41.19 24.18 -21.00
N LEU A 162 41.57 24.10 -22.28
CA LEU A 162 42.94 24.34 -22.74
C LEU A 162 42.86 25.26 -23.96
N LEU A 163 42.54 26.52 -23.70
CA LEU A 163 42.94 27.62 -24.58
C LEU A 163 43.52 28.71 -23.68
N PRO A 164 44.81 29.07 -23.85
CA PRO A 164 45.51 29.98 -22.97
C PRO A 164 45.08 31.44 -23.17
N SER A 165 45.15 32.16 -22.06
CA SER A 165 45.14 33.62 -21.92
C SER A 165 46.02 34.31 -22.97
N ASN A 166 45.43 35.17 -23.78
CA ASN A 166 46.13 36.33 -24.34
C ASN A 166 45.65 37.57 -23.60
N ARG A 167 46.43 37.95 -22.57
CA ARG A 167 46.57 39.35 -22.19
C ARG A 167 47.16 40.12 -23.38
N GLU A 168 46.65 41.34 -23.56
CA GLU A 168 47.43 42.52 -23.97
C GLU A 168 48.17 42.45 -25.30
N GLN A 169 47.49 42.90 -26.36
CA GLN A 169 48.02 43.59 -27.55
C GLN A 169 46.79 44.15 -28.29
N GLN A 170 46.60 45.41 -28.67
CA GLN A 170 47.34 46.67 -28.65
C GLN A 170 46.30 47.74 -29.06
N VAL A 171 46.44 48.96 -28.51
CA VAL A 171 46.12 50.31 -29.07
C VAL A 171 44.81 50.50 -29.84
#